data_AF-A0AA39NFK7-F1
#
_entry.id   AF-A0AA39NFK7-F1
#
_cell.length_a   1.000
_cell.length_b   1.000
_cell.length_c   1.000
_cell.angle_alpha   90.00
_cell.angle_beta   90.00
_cell.angle_gamma   90.00
#
_symmetry.space_group_name_H-M   'P 1'
#
loop_
_entity.id
_entity.type
_entity.pdbx_description
1 polymer ?
#
loop_
_entity_poly.entity_id
_entity_poly.type
_entity_poly.pdbx_seq_one_letter_code
_entity_poly.pdbx_strand_id
1 'polypeptide(L)'
;MEDPAPTTNTNHLKSWDSVLKTFFQETGLIQALRGFELDMLVLNPAWERETMPGALERLIENIKHSPEPEPDTLDDRKATYTDDLPPPSTVTKSIPQYLSRNRARNDASNRAEFLCPTSETSCARTDAKTLDRDSQMKYDIAKNDDGPLRRTTKKGKEEKGKQKTDEESPAIFERIANVESHLAVHYVPSPPANLLARIKFLEEHIIRLEKEYPPWAALHFNQLRRNWPPPPPSTPIIVPHHLRTHEQGASTTPQAAGGAKGKSSLTRAVMERLEVEKAMKDLESKKAG
;
A
#
# COMPACT_ATOMS: atom_id res chain seq x y z
N MET A 1 -62.59 -25.23 14.22
CA MET A 1 -61.98 -25.63 12.93
C MET A 1 -61.75 -24.34 12.19
N GLU A 2 -60.62 -23.69 12.49
CA GLU A 2 -60.13 -22.51 11.77
C GLU A 2 -58.97 -23.01 10.92
N ASP A 3 -59.15 -22.93 9.60
CA ASP A 3 -58.07 -23.17 8.65
C ASP A 3 -57.15 -21.94 8.63
N PRO A 4 -55.83 -22.08 8.79
CA PRO A 4 -54.91 -20.95 8.66
C PRO A 4 -54.70 -20.61 7.18
N ALA A 5 -54.85 -19.31 6.88
CA ALA A 5 -54.60 -18.70 5.59
C ALA A 5 -53.19 -18.99 5.05
N PRO A 6 -53.01 -19.11 3.72
CA PRO A 6 -51.69 -19.27 3.13
C PRO A 6 -50.92 -17.97 3.30
N THR A 7 -49.85 -18.01 4.08
CA THR A 7 -48.83 -16.96 4.10
C THR A 7 -48.29 -16.82 2.69
N THR A 8 -48.68 -15.75 2.01
CA THR A 8 -48.03 -15.29 0.79
C THR A 8 -46.58 -14.99 1.12
N ASN A 9 -45.70 -15.97 0.88
CA ASN A 9 -44.28 -15.75 0.67
C ASN A 9 -44.20 -14.77 -0.51
N THR A 10 -44.16 -13.48 -0.20
CA THR A 10 -43.80 -12.43 -1.13
C THR A 10 -42.38 -12.74 -1.55
N ASN A 11 -42.26 -13.48 -2.65
CA ASN A 11 -41.05 -13.62 -3.44
C ASN A 11 -40.44 -12.24 -3.55
N HIS A 12 -39.38 -11.99 -2.77
CA HIS A 12 -38.47 -10.89 -3.04
C HIS A 12 -38.07 -11.07 -4.50
N LEU A 13 -38.57 -10.21 -5.39
CA LEU A 13 -38.05 -10.13 -6.74
C LEU A 13 -36.54 -10.00 -6.58
N LYS A 14 -35.80 -10.98 -7.11
CA LYS A 14 -34.33 -10.93 -7.18
C LYS A 14 -33.99 -9.55 -7.74
N SER A 15 -33.25 -8.75 -6.97
CA SER A 15 -32.82 -7.43 -7.40
C SER A 15 -32.04 -7.58 -8.72
N TRP A 16 -32.21 -6.65 -9.67
CA TRP A 16 -31.70 -6.78 -11.05
C TRP A 16 -30.18 -7.01 -11.09
N ASP A 17 -29.46 -6.45 -10.11
CA ASP A 17 -28.04 -6.63 -9.88
C ASP A 17 -27.67 -8.09 -9.55
N SER A 18 -28.49 -8.78 -8.76
CA SER A 18 -28.29 -10.20 -8.45
C SER A 18 -28.49 -11.11 -9.68
N VAL A 19 -29.38 -10.71 -10.59
CA VAL A 19 -29.61 -11.42 -11.86
C VAL A 19 -28.40 -11.25 -12.79
N LEU A 20 -27.90 -10.02 -12.94
CA LEU A 20 -26.70 -9.75 -13.75
C LEU A 20 -25.44 -10.42 -13.17
N LYS A 21 -25.29 -10.41 -11.85
CA LYS A 21 -24.21 -11.12 -11.16
C LYS A 21 -24.21 -12.62 -11.46
N THR A 22 -25.38 -13.25 -11.40
CA THR A 22 -25.54 -14.68 -11.74
C THR A 22 -25.19 -14.92 -13.21
N PHE A 23 -25.68 -14.08 -14.12
CA PHE A 23 -25.39 -14.17 -15.55
C PHE A 23 -23.87 -14.09 -15.85
N PHE A 24 -23.15 -13.11 -15.29
CA PHE A 24 -21.71 -12.99 -15.53
C PHE A 24 -20.91 -14.14 -14.93
N GLN A 25 -21.37 -14.69 -13.80
CA GLN A 25 -20.76 -15.85 -13.18
C GLN A 25 -20.95 -17.12 -14.03
N GLU A 26 -22.16 -17.37 -14.53
CA GLU A 26 -22.48 -18.54 -15.36
C GLU A 26 -21.80 -18.48 -16.74
N THR A 27 -21.72 -17.29 -17.34
CA THR A 27 -21.07 -17.10 -18.65
C THR A 27 -19.54 -17.04 -18.58
N GLY A 28 -18.95 -17.09 -17.38
CA GLY A 28 -17.50 -17.04 -17.19
C GLY A 28 -16.86 -15.67 -17.45
N LEU A 29 -17.66 -14.60 -17.51
CA LEU A 29 -17.20 -13.22 -17.72
C LEU A 29 -16.67 -12.59 -16.42
N ILE A 30 -15.61 -13.18 -15.86
CA ILE A 30 -15.09 -12.86 -14.52
C ILE A 30 -14.64 -11.40 -14.40
N GLN A 31 -14.03 -10.83 -15.45
CA GLN A 31 -13.61 -9.43 -15.44
C GLN A 31 -14.80 -8.45 -15.43
N ALA A 32 -15.84 -8.75 -16.22
CA ALA A 32 -17.07 -7.96 -16.25
C ALA A 32 -17.81 -8.05 -14.91
N LEU A 33 -17.89 -9.25 -14.32
CA LEU A 33 -18.46 -9.44 -12.98
C LEU A 33 -17.74 -8.57 -11.95
N ARG A 34 -16.41 -8.60 -11.94
CA ARG A 34 -15.62 -7.83 -10.97
C ARG A 34 -15.78 -6.32 -11.15
N GLY A 35 -15.81 -5.84 -12.40
CA GLY A 35 -16.10 -4.44 -12.71
C GLY A 35 -17.48 -4.03 -12.23
N PHE A 36 -18.49 -4.85 -12.55
CA PHE A 36 -19.87 -4.64 -12.12
C PHE A 36 -20.02 -4.59 -10.58
N GLU A 37 -19.38 -5.48 -9.84
CA GLU A 37 -19.39 -5.45 -8.36
C GLU A 37 -18.79 -4.17 -7.79
N LEU A 38 -17.72 -3.63 -8.41
CA LEU A 38 -17.14 -2.36 -8.02
C LEU A 38 -18.06 -1.20 -8.34
N ASP A 39 -18.69 -1.20 -9.52
CA ASP A 39 -19.62 -0.16 -9.93
C ASP A 39 -20.83 -0.11 -8.99
N MET A 40 -21.33 -1.26 -8.53
CA MET A 40 -22.42 -1.34 -7.56
C MET A 40 -22.09 -0.69 -6.20
N LEU A 41 -20.81 -0.70 -5.78
CA LEU A 41 -20.39 -0.04 -4.55
C LEU A 41 -20.39 1.49 -4.65
N VAL A 42 -20.22 2.02 -5.86
CA VAL A 42 -20.14 3.46 -6.15
C VAL A 42 -21.47 4.00 -6.69
N LEU A 43 -22.42 3.12 -7.00
CA LEU A 43 -23.69 3.48 -7.61
C LEU A 43 -24.52 4.39 -6.71
N ASN A 44 -25.02 5.48 -7.30
CA ASN A 44 -25.91 6.39 -6.59
C ASN A 44 -27.34 5.80 -6.51
N PRO A 45 -27.95 5.70 -5.31
CA PRO A 45 -29.31 5.17 -5.14
C PRO A 45 -30.40 5.94 -5.91
N ALA A 46 -30.21 7.24 -6.16
CA ALA A 46 -31.14 8.01 -6.99
C ALA A 46 -31.05 7.59 -8.46
N TRP A 47 -29.84 7.38 -8.96
CA TRP A 47 -29.58 6.93 -10.31
C TRP A 47 -30.10 5.50 -10.54
N GLU A 48 -29.96 4.63 -9.55
CA GLU A 48 -30.53 3.29 -9.56
C GLU A 48 -32.07 3.31 -9.69
N ARG A 49 -32.77 4.23 -9.02
CA ARG A 49 -34.24 4.28 -9.12
C ARG A 49 -34.74 4.93 -10.41
N GLU A 50 -34.04 5.95 -10.90
CA GLU A 50 -34.53 6.79 -12.00
C GLU A 50 -34.04 6.33 -13.37
N THR A 51 -32.80 5.84 -13.48
CA THR A 51 -32.17 5.56 -14.78
C THR A 51 -32.10 4.07 -15.09
N MET A 52 -31.85 3.22 -14.09
CA MET A 52 -31.64 1.79 -14.32
C MET A 52 -32.85 1.04 -14.90
N PRO A 53 -34.10 1.23 -14.43
CA PRO A 53 -35.24 0.50 -14.97
C PRO A 53 -35.42 0.73 -16.48
N GLY A 54 -35.37 1.99 -16.93
CA GLY A 54 -35.49 2.33 -18.35
C GLY A 54 -34.28 1.93 -19.19
N ALA A 55 -33.09 1.80 -18.60
CA ALA A 55 -31.93 1.24 -19.29
C ALA A 55 -32.05 -0.28 -19.48
N LEU A 56 -32.52 -1.00 -18.45
CA LEU A 56 -32.72 -2.44 -18.49
C LEU A 56 -33.85 -2.84 -19.45
N GLU A 57 -34.94 -2.09 -19.48
CA GLU A 57 -36.03 -2.33 -20.44
C GLU A 57 -35.54 -2.20 -21.88
N ARG A 58 -34.79 -1.13 -22.20
CA ARG A 58 -34.18 -0.94 -23.52
C ARG A 58 -33.18 -2.04 -23.87
N LEU A 59 -32.38 -2.50 -22.89
CA LEU A 59 -31.47 -3.61 -23.10
C LEU A 59 -32.22 -4.89 -23.48
N ILE A 60 -33.28 -5.22 -22.74
CA ILE A 60 -34.11 -6.40 -23.02
C ILE A 60 -34.78 -6.28 -24.39
N GLU A 61 -35.28 -5.09 -24.74
CA GLU A 61 -35.86 -4.82 -26.04
C GLU A 61 -34.84 -5.01 -27.17
N ASN A 62 -33.62 -4.48 -27.02
CA ASN A 62 -32.55 -4.63 -28.01
C ASN A 62 -32.11 -6.08 -28.17
N ILE A 63 -32.05 -6.85 -27.08
CA ILE A 63 -31.71 -8.28 -27.15
C ILE A 63 -32.82 -9.06 -27.88
N LYS A 64 -34.09 -8.75 -27.63
CA LYS A 64 -35.23 -9.40 -28.29
C LYS A 64 -35.34 -9.09 -29.78
N HIS A 65 -34.93 -7.88 -30.18
CA HIS A 65 -34.94 -7.43 -31.57
C HIS A 65 -33.56 -7.54 -32.23
N SER A 66 -32.60 -8.22 -31.61
CA SER A 66 -31.29 -8.42 -32.20
C SER A 66 -31.47 -9.21 -33.49
N PRO A 67 -31.05 -8.67 -34.66
CA PRO A 67 -31.02 -9.46 -35.87
C PRO A 67 -30.14 -10.69 -35.65
N GLU A 68 -30.53 -11.79 -36.29
CA GLU A 68 -29.71 -13.01 -36.34
C GLU A 68 -28.31 -12.62 -36.80
N PRO A 69 -27.24 -13.12 -36.16
CA PRO A 69 -25.89 -12.67 -36.47
C PRO A 69 -25.59 -12.94 -37.94
N GLU A 70 -25.37 -11.87 -38.71
CA GLU A 70 -24.64 -11.93 -39.97
C GLU A 70 -23.32 -12.71 -39.74
N PRO A 71 -22.76 -13.39 -40.75
CA PRO A 71 -21.63 -14.30 -40.59
C PRO A 71 -20.28 -13.59 -40.31
N ASP A 72 -20.32 -12.41 -39.69
CA ASP A 72 -19.14 -11.71 -39.21
C ASP A 72 -18.44 -12.58 -38.17
N THR A 73 -17.16 -12.87 -38.43
CA THR A 73 -16.40 -13.69 -37.50
C THR A 73 -16.20 -12.93 -36.19
N LEU A 74 -16.00 -13.68 -35.10
CA LEU A 74 -15.74 -13.08 -33.79
C LEU A 74 -14.51 -12.15 -33.83
N ASP A 75 -13.56 -12.39 -34.73
CA ASP A 75 -12.38 -11.55 -34.90
C ASP A 75 -12.68 -10.25 -35.66
N ASP A 76 -13.61 -10.27 -36.63
CA ASP A 76 -14.12 -9.04 -37.28
C ASP A 76 -14.83 -8.15 -36.25
N ARG A 77 -15.62 -8.76 -35.36
CA ARG A 77 -16.26 -8.03 -34.26
C ARG A 77 -15.26 -7.47 -33.27
N LYS A 78 -14.17 -8.18 -32.96
CA LYS A 78 -13.10 -7.67 -32.08
C LYS A 78 -12.38 -6.47 -32.70
N ALA A 79 -12.17 -6.47 -34.01
CA ALA A 79 -11.48 -5.39 -34.71
C ALA A 79 -12.16 -4.02 -34.48
N THR A 80 -13.49 -4.00 -34.41
CA THR A 80 -14.27 -2.79 -34.13
C THR A 80 -13.96 -2.14 -32.77
N TYR A 81 -13.48 -2.91 -31.79
CA TYR A 81 -13.10 -2.39 -30.47
C TYR A 81 -11.63 -1.94 -30.39
N THR A 82 -10.81 -2.25 -31.40
CA THR A 82 -9.38 -1.93 -31.41
C THR A 82 -9.02 -0.70 -32.23
N ASP A 83 -9.89 -0.25 -33.14
CA ASP A 83 -9.62 0.88 -34.03
C ASP A 83 -9.45 2.24 -33.30
N ASP A 84 -10.07 2.41 -32.13
CA ASP A 84 -9.98 3.64 -31.32
C ASP A 84 -8.80 3.65 -30.32
N LEU A 85 -8.03 2.55 -30.21
CA LEU A 85 -6.91 2.47 -29.28
C LEU A 85 -5.60 2.88 -29.96
N PRO A 86 -4.82 3.82 -29.40
CA PRO A 86 -3.52 4.17 -29.97
C PRO A 86 -2.63 2.94 -30.00
N PRO A 87 -1.88 2.71 -31.09
CA PRO A 87 -1.07 1.51 -31.23
C PRO A 87 -0.06 1.44 -30.08
N PRO A 88 0.18 0.26 -29.49
CA PRO A 88 1.03 0.10 -28.31
C PRO A 88 2.48 0.62 -28.49
N SER A 89 2.89 0.86 -29.74
CA SER A 89 4.21 1.37 -30.11
C SER A 89 4.43 2.86 -29.82
N THR A 90 3.39 3.71 -29.76
CA THR A 90 3.53 5.14 -29.44
C THR A 90 3.73 5.38 -27.94
N VAL A 91 3.00 4.64 -27.09
CA VAL A 91 3.17 4.71 -25.63
C VAL A 91 4.57 4.22 -25.22
N THR A 92 5.01 3.10 -25.80
CA THR A 92 6.32 2.48 -25.49
C THR A 92 7.52 3.39 -25.84
N LYS A 93 7.40 4.28 -26.83
CA LYS A 93 8.47 5.22 -27.21
C LYS A 93 8.50 6.51 -26.38
N SER A 94 7.34 6.94 -25.87
CA SER A 94 7.23 8.19 -25.10
C SER A 94 7.91 8.11 -23.72
N ILE A 95 7.88 6.93 -23.08
CA ILE A 95 8.44 6.71 -21.74
C ILE A 95 9.98 6.82 -21.74
N PRO A 96 10.74 6.13 -22.62
CA PRO A 96 12.19 6.30 -22.73
C PRO A 96 12.61 7.73 -23.03
N GLN A 97 11.87 8.43 -23.89
CA GLN A 97 12.17 9.82 -24.27
C GLN A 97 11.98 10.78 -23.08
N TYR A 98 10.97 10.56 -22.25
CA TYR A 98 10.78 11.33 -21.04
C TYR A 98 11.90 11.09 -20.02
N LEU A 99 12.28 9.82 -19.81
CA LEU A 99 13.35 9.46 -18.87
C LEU A 99 14.71 10.03 -19.30
N SER A 100 15.04 10.01 -20.59
CA SER A 100 16.28 10.58 -21.10
C SER A 100 16.33 12.10 -20.90
N ARG A 101 15.21 12.81 -21.14
CA ARG A 101 15.10 14.25 -20.89
C ARG A 101 15.28 14.60 -19.41
N ASN A 102 14.70 13.80 -18.52
CA ASN A 102 14.82 14.07 -17.08
C ASN A 102 16.23 13.81 -16.56
N ARG A 103 16.91 12.75 -17.03
CA ARG A 103 18.34 12.50 -16.75
C ARG A 103 19.21 13.66 -17.22
N ALA A 104 19.04 14.11 -18.46
CA ALA A 104 19.81 15.23 -19.01
C ALA A 104 19.64 16.53 -18.21
N ARG A 105 18.41 16.80 -17.72
CA ARG A 105 18.14 17.97 -16.87
C ARG A 105 18.82 17.86 -15.51
N ASN A 106 18.73 16.69 -14.86
CA ASN A 106 19.38 16.46 -13.57
C ASN A 106 20.91 16.54 -13.70
N ASP A 107 21.48 15.94 -14.76
CA ASP A 107 22.91 16.01 -15.02
C ASP A 107 23.37 17.45 -15.30
N ALA A 108 22.56 18.26 -15.99
CA ALA A 108 22.85 19.67 -16.18
C ALA A 108 22.81 20.46 -14.86
N SER A 109 21.78 20.24 -14.02
CA SER A 109 21.65 20.88 -12.72
C SER A 109 22.79 20.50 -11.78
N ASN A 110 23.10 19.20 -11.67
CA ASN A 110 24.18 18.69 -10.83
C ASN A 110 25.53 19.24 -11.28
N ARG A 111 25.79 19.30 -12.59
CA ARG A 111 27.03 19.92 -13.09
C ARG A 111 27.13 21.40 -12.77
N ALA A 112 26.02 22.15 -12.86
CA ALA A 112 26.01 23.57 -12.54
C ALA A 112 26.18 23.88 -11.05
N GLU A 113 25.69 22.99 -10.17
CA GLU A 113 25.75 23.17 -8.72
C GLU A 113 27.06 22.68 -8.12
N PHE A 114 27.53 21.51 -8.55
CA PHE A 114 28.64 20.81 -7.89
C PHE A 114 29.99 20.95 -8.59
N LEU A 115 30.05 21.41 -9.84
CA LEU A 115 31.32 21.57 -10.57
C LEU A 115 31.66 23.04 -10.79
N CYS A 116 32.94 23.37 -10.72
CA CYS A 116 33.43 24.67 -11.19
C CYS A 116 33.29 24.74 -12.72
N PRO A 117 32.79 25.84 -13.30
CA PRO A 117 32.84 26.05 -14.75
C PRO A 117 34.32 26.02 -15.16
N THR A 118 34.62 25.15 -16.11
CA THR A 118 35.97 24.78 -16.56
C THR A 118 36.93 25.96 -16.60
N SER A 119 37.78 26.12 -15.57
CA SER A 119 39.01 26.90 -15.72
C SER A 119 40.03 25.99 -16.39
N GLU A 120 40.79 26.54 -17.34
CA GLU A 120 41.76 25.80 -18.17
C GLU A 120 42.95 25.20 -17.39
N THR A 121 42.91 25.20 -16.06
CA THR A 121 44.07 24.98 -15.18
C THR A 121 43.96 23.76 -14.28
N SER A 122 42.82 23.06 -14.25
CA SER A 122 42.62 21.89 -13.38
C SER A 122 42.66 20.58 -14.18
N CYS A 123 43.71 19.78 -13.99
CA CYS A 123 43.79 18.40 -14.49
C CYS A 123 43.06 17.40 -13.56
N ALA A 124 42.25 17.87 -12.61
CA ALA A 124 41.48 17.01 -11.75
C ALA A 124 40.31 16.38 -12.53
N ARG A 125 40.08 15.07 -12.34
CA ARG A 125 38.96 14.35 -12.97
C ARG A 125 37.58 14.90 -12.57
N THR A 126 37.50 15.60 -11.44
CA THR A 126 36.31 16.30 -10.94
C THR A 126 36.76 17.57 -10.21
N ASP A 127 36.43 18.74 -10.75
CA ASP A 127 36.69 20.01 -10.10
C ASP A 127 35.46 20.42 -9.28
N ALA A 128 35.37 19.87 -8.07
CA ALA A 128 34.23 20.07 -7.20
C ALA A 128 34.22 21.50 -6.63
N LYS A 129 33.08 22.18 -6.73
CA LYS A 129 32.88 23.50 -6.13
C LYS A 129 32.97 23.39 -4.60
N THR A 130 33.73 24.29 -3.98
CA THR A 130 33.79 24.36 -2.51
C THR A 130 32.42 24.78 -1.98
N LEU A 131 31.81 23.90 -1.17
CA LEU A 131 30.53 24.17 -0.54
C LEU A 131 30.72 25.07 0.68
N ASP A 132 30.02 26.19 0.72
CA ASP A 132 29.95 27.04 1.90
C ASP A 132 29.01 26.40 2.92
N ARG A 133 29.61 25.84 3.99
CA ARG A 133 28.87 25.11 5.03
C ARG A 133 28.02 26.04 5.90
N ASP A 134 28.34 27.34 5.96
CA ASP A 134 27.63 28.29 6.81
C ASP A 134 26.31 28.75 6.18
N SER A 135 26.23 28.81 4.85
CA SER A 135 24.98 29.07 4.13
C SER A 135 24.10 27.81 3.95
N GLN A 136 24.67 26.62 4.09
CA GLN A 136 23.94 25.34 4.01
C GLN A 136 23.48 24.78 5.38
N MET A 137 24.14 25.16 6.48
CA MET A 137 23.77 24.75 7.84
C MET A 137 22.84 25.80 8.49
N LYS A 138 21.52 25.68 8.30
CA LYS A 138 20.57 26.40 9.15
C LYS A 138 20.53 25.72 10.52
N TYR A 139 21.20 26.30 11.52
CA TYR A 139 21.02 25.89 12.90
C TYR A 139 19.67 26.31 13.38
N ASP A 140 18.85 25.30 13.47
CA ASP A 140 17.56 25.37 14.04
C ASP A 140 17.80 24.92 15.51
N ILE A 141 17.72 25.84 16.49
CA ILE A 141 17.91 25.54 17.94
C ILE A 141 16.58 25.71 18.69
N ALA A 142 16.02 24.61 19.19
CA ALA A 142 14.76 24.59 19.91
C ALA A 142 15.08 24.73 21.39
N LYS A 143 14.90 25.93 21.93
CA LYS A 143 14.82 26.13 23.37
C LYS A 143 13.50 25.52 23.86
N ASN A 144 13.60 24.31 24.38
CA ASN A 144 12.48 23.63 25.02
C ASN A 144 12.51 23.99 26.51
N ASP A 145 11.86 25.09 26.90
CA ASP A 145 11.94 25.64 28.26
C ASP A 145 11.18 24.82 29.33
N ASP A 146 10.54 23.70 28.97
CA ASP A 146 9.96 22.79 29.96
C ASP A 146 10.06 21.31 29.55
N GLY A 147 11.14 20.68 30.01
CA GLY A 147 11.34 19.24 29.93
C GLY A 147 10.82 18.49 31.17
N PRO A 148 10.61 17.16 31.07
CA PRO A 148 10.09 16.31 32.15
C PRO A 148 10.91 16.36 33.46
N LEU A 149 12.16 16.83 33.38
CA LEU A 149 13.15 16.88 34.45
C LEU A 149 12.76 17.86 35.59
N ARG A 150 11.89 18.86 35.33
CA ARG A 150 11.40 19.77 36.38
C ARG A 150 10.31 19.15 37.27
N ARG A 151 9.72 18.01 36.86
CA ARG A 151 8.67 17.32 37.65
C ARG A 151 9.22 16.34 38.70
N THR A 152 10.53 16.10 38.74
CA THR A 152 11.13 15.06 39.62
C THR A 152 12.15 15.57 40.65
N THR A 153 12.30 16.87 40.88
CA THR A 153 13.13 17.36 42.00
C THR A 153 12.38 17.28 43.34
N LYS A 154 12.06 16.06 43.78
CA LYS A 154 11.82 15.75 45.20
C LYS A 154 13.07 15.06 45.75
N LYS A 155 13.79 15.81 46.58
CA LYS A 155 14.97 15.47 47.40
C LYS A 155 15.29 13.97 47.59
N GLY A 156 16.55 13.62 47.31
CA GLY A 156 17.40 12.95 48.31
C GLY A 156 18.02 11.60 47.95
N LYS A 157 19.36 11.60 48.03
CA LYS A 157 20.32 10.49 48.24
C LYS A 157 20.78 9.62 47.06
N GLU A 158 22.11 9.61 46.98
CA GLU A 158 22.99 8.75 46.19
C GLU A 158 22.76 7.26 46.49
N GLU A 159 22.87 6.41 45.46
CA GLU A 159 23.52 5.11 45.59
C GLU A 159 23.95 4.54 44.23
N LYS A 160 25.10 3.87 44.26
CA LYS A 160 25.85 3.31 43.13
C LYS A 160 25.18 2.05 42.56
N GLY A 161 25.34 1.86 41.25
CA GLY A 161 25.65 0.55 40.67
C GLY A 161 24.50 -0.43 40.46
N LYS A 162 23.91 -0.37 39.25
CA LYS A 162 23.59 -1.58 38.47
C LYS A 162 23.35 -1.18 37.02
N GLN A 163 24.28 -1.52 36.13
CA GLN A 163 23.95 -1.65 34.70
C GLN A 163 22.90 -2.75 34.61
N LYS A 164 21.63 -2.35 34.50
CA LYS A 164 20.58 -3.20 33.97
C LYS A 164 20.96 -3.37 32.50
N THR A 165 21.57 -4.50 32.15
CA THR A 165 21.50 -5.03 30.79
C THR A 165 20.03 -5.00 30.42
N ASP A 166 19.68 -4.25 29.39
CA ASP A 166 18.33 -4.11 28.87
C ASP A 166 17.67 -5.49 28.91
N GLU A 167 16.65 -5.60 29.77
CA GLU A 167 15.89 -6.81 29.98
C GLU A 167 15.38 -7.24 28.61
N GLU A 168 15.98 -8.32 28.11
CA GLU A 168 15.63 -9.02 26.90
C GLU A 168 14.12 -9.23 26.93
N SER A 169 13.40 -8.38 26.19
CA SER A 169 11.99 -8.13 26.46
C SER A 169 11.24 -9.46 26.49
N PRO A 170 10.61 -9.86 27.62
CA PRO A 170 9.95 -11.16 27.72
C PRO A 170 8.90 -11.37 26.62
N ALA A 171 8.31 -10.27 26.15
CA ALA A 171 7.43 -10.23 24.99
C ALA A 171 8.07 -10.73 23.68
N ILE A 172 9.37 -10.46 23.45
CA ILE A 172 10.09 -10.95 22.25
C ILE A 172 10.29 -12.45 22.35
N PHE A 173 10.63 -12.97 23.54
CA PHE A 173 10.76 -14.40 23.75
C PHE A 173 9.44 -15.16 23.58
N GLU A 174 8.34 -14.61 24.09
CA GLU A 174 7.00 -15.15 23.87
C GLU A 174 6.65 -15.17 22.38
N ARG A 175 6.94 -14.09 21.65
CA ARG A 175 6.71 -14.04 20.19
C ARG A 175 7.51 -15.10 19.45
N ILE A 176 8.77 -15.30 19.82
CA ILE A 176 9.60 -16.33 19.18
C ILE A 176 9.12 -17.74 19.54
N ALA A 177 8.67 -17.97 20.78
CA ALA A 177 8.04 -19.23 21.15
C ALA A 177 6.75 -19.49 20.34
N ASN A 178 5.95 -18.44 20.09
CA ASN A 178 4.76 -18.55 19.23
C ASN A 178 5.14 -18.89 17.78
N VAL A 179 6.23 -18.31 17.25
CA VAL A 179 6.74 -18.63 15.91
C VAL A 179 7.28 -20.06 15.85
N GLU A 180 8.03 -20.51 16.86
CA GLU A 180 8.49 -21.89 17.00
C GLU A 180 7.31 -22.87 17.03
N SER A 181 6.27 -22.55 17.79
CA SER A 181 5.04 -23.34 17.83
C SER A 181 4.30 -23.35 16.50
N HIS A 182 4.24 -22.21 15.79
CA HIS A 182 3.57 -22.12 14.49
C HIS A 182 4.30 -22.91 13.41
N LEU A 183 5.63 -22.90 13.44
CA LEU A 183 6.48 -23.68 12.53
C LEU A 183 6.71 -25.12 13.01
N ALA A 184 6.10 -25.52 14.14
CA ALA A 184 6.27 -26.84 14.77
C ALA A 184 7.74 -27.24 14.99
N VAL A 185 8.59 -26.28 15.34
CA VAL A 185 10.02 -26.49 15.60
C VAL A 185 10.25 -26.84 17.06
N HIS A 186 11.03 -27.90 17.31
CA HIS A 186 11.47 -28.27 18.65
C HIS A 186 12.98 -28.49 18.66
N TYR A 187 13.67 -27.98 19.69
CA TYR A 187 15.11 -28.14 19.86
C TYR A 187 15.43 -29.33 20.76
N VAL A 188 16.43 -30.12 20.39
CA VAL A 188 16.91 -31.28 21.17
C VAL A 188 18.44 -31.16 21.30
N PRO A 189 19.04 -31.39 22.48
CA PRO A 189 18.41 -31.73 23.77
C PRO A 189 17.81 -30.52 24.52
N SER A 190 18.24 -29.30 24.21
CA SER A 190 17.72 -28.07 24.82
C SER A 190 17.70 -26.90 23.82
N PRO A 191 16.84 -25.88 24.03
CA PRO A 191 16.82 -24.68 23.20
C PRO A 191 18.14 -23.88 23.25
N PRO A 192 18.46 -23.10 22.20
CA PRO A 192 19.60 -22.20 22.19
C PRO A 192 19.46 -21.10 23.26
N ALA A 193 20.55 -20.80 23.98
CA ALA A 193 20.55 -19.83 25.08
C ALA A 193 20.34 -18.37 24.62
N ASN A 194 20.78 -18.03 23.41
CA ASN A 194 20.76 -16.65 22.91
C ASN A 194 19.62 -16.45 21.90
N LEU A 195 18.96 -15.29 21.98
CA LEU A 195 17.91 -14.86 21.04
C LEU A 195 18.34 -14.96 19.57
N LEU A 196 19.52 -14.43 19.27
CA LEU A 196 20.06 -14.42 17.91
C LEU A 196 20.27 -15.84 17.36
N ALA A 197 20.67 -16.77 18.21
CA ALA A 197 20.84 -18.17 17.82
C ALA A 197 19.47 -18.80 17.48
N ARG A 198 18.44 -18.51 18.27
CA ARG A 198 17.07 -18.98 18.00
C ARG A 198 16.55 -18.45 16.66
N ILE A 199 16.70 -17.16 16.41
CA ILE A 199 16.31 -16.53 15.13
C ILE A 199 17.05 -17.20 13.97
N LYS A 200 18.37 -17.38 14.08
CA LYS A 200 19.17 -18.03 13.05
C LYS A 200 18.68 -19.46 12.72
N PHE A 201 18.35 -20.27 13.74
CA PHE A 201 17.82 -21.61 13.49
C PHE A 201 16.46 -21.61 12.81
N LEU A 202 15.59 -20.64 13.14
CA LEU A 202 14.30 -20.47 12.46
C LEU A 202 14.48 -20.05 11.00
N GLU A 203 15.40 -19.12 10.73
CA GLU A 203 15.74 -18.71 9.36
C GLU A 203 16.26 -19.89 8.53
N GLU A 204 17.22 -20.65 9.07
CA GLU A 204 17.74 -21.84 8.41
C GLU A 204 16.65 -22.90 8.17
N HIS A 205 15.69 -23.03 9.08
CA HIS A 205 14.56 -23.94 8.91
C HIS A 205 13.62 -23.49 7.79
N ILE A 206 13.27 -22.20 7.73
CA ILE A 206 12.43 -21.62 6.67
C ILE A 206 13.12 -21.79 5.31
N ILE A 207 14.41 -21.46 5.20
CA ILE A 207 15.19 -21.65 3.96
C ILE A 207 15.17 -23.11 3.51
N ARG A 208 15.28 -24.06 4.45
CA ARG A 208 15.22 -25.48 4.15
C ARG A 208 13.83 -25.88 3.62
N LEU A 209 12.75 -25.42 4.25
CA LEU A 209 11.39 -25.66 3.79
C LEU A 209 11.16 -25.10 2.38
N GLU A 210 11.68 -23.91 2.08
CA GLU A 210 11.62 -23.31 0.75
C GLU A 210 12.35 -24.15 -0.31
N LYS A 211 13.48 -24.75 0.06
CA LYS A 211 14.29 -25.58 -0.84
C LYS A 211 13.72 -26.99 -1.04
N GLU A 212 13.31 -27.65 0.03
CA GLU A 212 12.90 -29.06 0.02
C GLU A 212 11.43 -29.25 -0.35
N TYR A 213 10.56 -28.28 -0.03
CA TYR A 213 9.14 -28.33 -0.35
C TYR A 213 8.65 -27.06 -1.07
N PRO A 214 9.16 -26.77 -2.29
CA PRO A 214 8.82 -25.54 -3.01
C PRO A 214 7.31 -25.32 -3.23
N PRO A 215 6.48 -26.33 -3.57
CA PRO A 215 5.04 -26.12 -3.75
C PRO A 215 4.31 -25.73 -2.45
N TRP A 216 4.68 -26.34 -1.33
CA TRP A 216 4.09 -26.02 -0.03
C TRP A 216 4.55 -24.65 0.47
N ALA A 217 5.85 -24.36 0.35
CA ALA A 217 6.43 -23.08 0.70
C ALA A 217 5.89 -21.95 -0.18
N ALA A 218 5.61 -22.21 -1.47
CA ALA A 218 4.93 -21.26 -2.32
C ALA A 218 3.57 -20.90 -1.72
N LEU A 219 2.73 -21.86 -1.32
CA LEU A 219 1.42 -21.51 -0.75
C LEU A 219 1.50 -20.62 0.52
N HIS A 220 2.47 -20.88 1.39
CA HIS A 220 2.52 -20.30 2.74
C HIS A 220 3.49 -19.13 2.91
N PHE A 221 4.51 -18.98 2.04
CA PHE A 221 5.54 -17.95 2.15
C PHE A 221 5.59 -17.03 0.94
N ASN A 222 6.12 -15.83 1.16
CA ASN A 222 6.34 -14.84 0.10
C ASN A 222 7.73 -15.04 -0.51
N GLN A 223 7.79 -15.78 -1.62
CA GLN A 223 9.03 -16.16 -2.29
C GLN A 223 9.43 -15.15 -3.37
N LEU A 224 10.74 -14.90 -3.48
CA LEU A 224 11.28 -14.11 -4.59
C LEU A 224 11.10 -14.88 -5.91
N ARG A 225 10.50 -14.23 -6.92
CA ARG A 225 10.23 -14.80 -8.26
C ARG A 225 9.18 -15.91 -8.27
N ARG A 226 8.13 -15.76 -7.46
CA ARG A 226 6.97 -16.66 -7.47
C ARG A 226 6.05 -16.34 -8.64
N ASN A 227 5.93 -17.30 -9.57
CA ASN A 227 5.12 -17.12 -10.79
C ASN A 227 3.74 -17.79 -10.66
N TRP A 228 3.61 -18.80 -9.79
CA TRP A 228 2.37 -19.51 -9.53
C TRP A 228 2.46 -20.32 -8.21
N PRO A 229 1.44 -20.32 -7.31
CA PRO A 229 0.29 -19.40 -7.30
C PRO A 229 0.76 -17.95 -7.13
N PRO A 230 -0.05 -16.92 -7.41
CA PRO A 230 0.36 -15.53 -7.15
C PRO A 230 0.67 -15.34 -5.65
N PRO A 231 1.64 -14.47 -5.29
CA PRO A 231 1.94 -14.19 -3.90
C PRO A 231 0.68 -13.66 -3.19
N PRO A 232 0.44 -14.04 -1.92
CA PRO A 232 -0.66 -13.46 -1.15
C PRO A 232 -0.47 -11.94 -1.10
N PRO A 233 -1.56 -11.16 -1.17
CA PRO A 233 -1.47 -9.70 -1.08
C PRO A 233 -0.76 -9.33 0.22
N SER A 234 0.20 -8.40 0.13
CA SER A 234 0.85 -7.87 1.33
C SER A 234 -0.22 -7.23 2.21
N THR A 235 -0.38 -7.74 3.42
CA THR A 235 -1.29 -7.15 4.41
C THR A 235 -0.56 -5.99 5.08
N PRO A 236 -0.90 -4.72 4.76
CA PRO A 236 -0.23 -3.60 5.38
C PRO A 236 -0.55 -3.59 6.88
N ILE A 237 0.48 -3.71 7.71
CA ILE A 237 0.33 -3.54 9.15
C ILE A 237 0.37 -2.04 9.41
N ILE A 238 -0.81 -1.46 9.63
CA ILE A 238 -0.94 -0.05 10.00
C ILE A 238 -0.46 0.09 11.44
N VAL A 239 0.79 0.52 11.62
CA VAL A 239 1.34 0.80 12.95
C VAL A 239 0.66 2.06 13.50
N PRO A 240 -0.03 1.98 14.66
CA PRO A 240 -0.64 3.12 15.31
C PRO A 240 0.37 4.24 15.55
N HIS A 241 -0.06 5.50 15.43
CA HIS A 241 0.83 6.67 15.50
C HIS A 241 1.73 6.73 16.75
N HIS A 242 1.27 6.17 17.88
CA HIS A 242 2.02 6.15 19.14
C HIS A 242 3.04 4.99 19.26
N LEU A 243 3.00 4.02 18.34
CA LEU A 243 3.95 2.89 18.26
C LEU A 243 4.97 3.09 17.12
N ARG A 244 4.85 4.18 16.36
CA ARG A 244 5.87 4.57 15.39
C ARG A 244 7.03 5.20 16.16
N THR A 245 8.23 4.69 15.96
CA THR A 245 9.45 5.38 16.38
C THR A 245 9.50 6.71 15.64
N HIS A 246 9.29 7.82 16.37
CA HIS A 246 9.64 9.13 15.84
C HIS A 246 11.16 9.14 15.68
N GLU A 247 11.64 9.07 14.44
CA GLU A 247 13.00 9.52 14.13
C GLU A 247 13.07 11.00 14.51
N GLN A 248 13.58 11.28 15.71
CA GLN A 248 14.15 12.58 16.01
C GLN A 248 15.56 12.59 15.39
N GLY A 249 15.71 13.35 14.31
CA GLY A 249 16.99 13.84 13.84
C GLY A 249 16.86 15.31 13.45
N ALA A 250 17.08 16.20 14.45
CA ALA A 250 17.32 17.66 14.36
C ALA A 250 16.32 18.49 13.51
N SER A 251 15.25 19.05 14.10
CA SER A 251 15.19 20.36 14.80
C SER A 251 15.25 21.51 13.75
N THR A 252 14.38 22.55 13.65
CA THR A 252 13.53 23.28 14.61
C THR A 252 12.48 24.17 13.95
N THR A 253 11.64 24.74 14.80
CA THR A 253 10.96 26.00 14.54
C THR A 253 11.66 27.10 15.33
N PRO A 254 11.48 28.38 14.97
CA PRO A 254 11.08 29.31 16.01
C PRO A 254 9.66 29.80 15.76
N GLN A 255 8.84 29.60 16.78
CA GLN A 255 7.53 30.21 16.95
C GLN A 255 7.58 31.71 16.75
N ALA A 256 6.52 32.26 16.16
CA ALA A 256 5.91 33.49 16.68
C ALA A 256 4.39 33.42 16.57
N ALA A 257 3.77 33.49 17.75
CA ALA A 257 2.50 34.13 18.13
C ALA A 257 1.28 34.03 17.19
N GLY A 258 0.19 33.49 17.73
CA GLY A 258 -1.14 33.88 17.28
C GLY A 258 -2.23 32.87 17.59
N GLY A 259 -2.96 33.12 18.67
CA GLY A 259 -4.41 32.94 18.67
C GLY A 259 -4.95 31.52 18.75
N ALA A 260 -5.65 31.26 19.85
CA ALA A 260 -6.71 30.27 19.91
C ALA A 260 -7.59 30.32 18.66
N LYS A 261 -7.70 29.19 17.97
CA LYS A 261 -8.91 28.77 17.25
C LYS A 261 -8.83 27.26 17.13
N GLY A 262 -9.78 26.58 17.78
CA GLY A 262 -9.90 25.13 17.69
C GLY A 262 -9.85 24.70 16.24
N LYS A 263 -8.83 23.91 15.88
CA LYS A 263 -8.82 23.21 14.60
C LYS A 263 -9.97 22.23 14.70
N SER A 264 -11.11 22.62 14.12
CA SER A 264 -12.36 21.87 14.16
C SER A 264 -12.11 20.40 13.82
N SER A 265 -12.90 19.49 14.37
CA SER A 265 -12.86 18.07 14.01
C SER A 265 -12.90 17.85 12.49
N LEU A 266 -13.53 18.78 11.76
CA LEU A 266 -13.54 18.85 10.31
C LEU A 266 -12.12 18.98 9.72
N THR A 267 -11.27 19.87 10.27
CA THR A 267 -9.90 20.06 9.79
C THR A 267 -9.03 18.83 10.06
N ARG A 268 -9.24 18.13 11.18
CA ARG A 268 -8.53 16.88 11.48
C ARG A 268 -9.01 15.72 10.60
N ALA A 269 -10.31 15.57 10.43
CA ALA A 269 -10.90 14.55 9.56
C ALA A 269 -10.55 14.77 8.09
N VAL A 270 -10.41 16.02 7.64
CA VAL A 270 -9.97 16.36 6.28
C VAL A 270 -8.50 15.96 6.06
N MET A 271 -7.62 16.17 7.04
CA MET A 271 -6.22 15.75 6.94
C MET A 271 -6.08 14.21 6.99
N GLU A 272 -6.85 13.55 7.85
CA GLU A 272 -6.90 12.09 7.93
C GLU A 272 -7.43 11.47 6.64
N ARG A 273 -8.46 12.06 6.02
CA ARG A 273 -8.99 11.61 4.73
C ARG A 273 -8.01 11.83 3.58
N LEU A 274 -7.26 12.93 3.58
CA LEU A 274 -6.20 13.19 2.60
C LEU A 274 -5.03 12.20 2.72
N GLU A 275 -4.68 11.79 3.94
CA GLU A 275 -3.61 10.82 4.17
C GLU A 275 -4.05 9.39 3.82
N VAL A 276 -5.32 9.05 4.06
CA VAL A 276 -5.92 7.79 3.62
C VAL A 276 -6.03 7.74 2.09
N GLU A 277 -6.46 8.83 1.44
CA GLU A 277 -6.46 8.92 -0.03
C GLU A 277 -5.06 8.77 -0.60
N LYS A 278 -4.05 9.35 0.05
CA LYS A 278 -2.65 9.23 -0.39
C LYS A 278 -2.14 7.80 -0.22
N ALA A 279 -2.44 7.14 0.90
CA ALA A 279 -2.09 5.75 1.13
C ALA A 279 -2.80 4.78 0.16
N MET A 280 -4.06 5.07 -0.19
CA MET A 280 -4.82 4.32 -1.20
C MET A 280 -4.24 4.51 -2.61
N LYS A 281 -3.88 5.73 -2.99
CA LYS A 281 -3.20 6.03 -4.26
C LYS A 281 -1.85 5.33 -4.37
N ASP A 282 -1.09 5.28 -3.28
CA ASP A 282 0.18 4.56 -3.24
C ASP A 282 -0.02 3.04 -3.32
N LEU A 283 -1.08 2.49 -2.72
CA LEU A 283 -1.46 1.07 -2.86
C LEU A 283 -1.91 0.73 -4.29
N GLU A 284 -2.68 1.61 -4.94
CA GLU A 284 -3.10 1.45 -6.34
C GLU A 284 -1.90 1.51 -7.30
N SER A 285 -0.96 2.42 -7.05
CA SER A 285 0.28 2.52 -7.84
C SER A 285 1.17 1.28 -7.71
N LYS A 286 1.08 0.54 -6.60
CA LYS A 286 1.82 -0.72 -6.35
C LYS A 286 1.13 -1.98 -6.89
N LYS A 287 -0.15 -1.88 -7.26
CA LYS A 287 -0.94 -3.01 -7.79
C LYS A 287 -0.96 -3.04 -9.34
N ALA A 288 -0.49 -1.96 -9.97
CA ALA A 288 -0.41 -1.76 -11.42
C ALA A 288 1.00 -2.01 -12.01
N GLY A 289 1.93 -2.57 -11.24
CA GLY A 289 3.23 -3.09 -11.70
C GLY A 289 3.44 -4.51 -11.19
#